data_AF-A0A428MN08-F1
#
_entry.id   AF-A0A428MN08-F1
#
_cell.length_a   1.000
_cell.length_b   1.000
_cell.length_c   1.000
_cell.angle_alpha   90.00
_cell.angle_beta   90.00
_cell.angle_gamma   90.00
#
_symmetry.space_group_name_H-M   'P 1'
#
loop_
_entity.id
_entity.type
_entity.pdbx_description
1 polymer ?
#
loop_
_entity_poly.entity_id
_entity_poly.type
_entity_poly.pdbx_seq_one_letter_code
_entity_poly.pdbx_strand_id
1 'polypeptide(L)'
;MKLYSKVSALGAVLVLATAFASADTLTLASYGSTGSTPAGANNTALSFTANSTSTPLNGGATVDLNPGGVWSAAVNTYGVQSSWVSYNVGTEPGGAVVAPNGTYTYTTSFSDINGVLYAGTLNVMADDTIDVYLNSISSANKIVSDSLLTSSNDAKCESNMPNCISVDSISYSFTGTGSDSLIFVVQQSGLAATGVDFDAQFSAVPEPSTLLMLGTGLIGAAGVVRRRLAR
;
A
#
# COMPACT_ATOMS: atom_id res chain seq x y z
N MET A 1 12.53 12.98 54.15
CA MET A 1 13.32 12.85 52.90
C MET A 1 13.18 11.48 52.19
N LYS A 2 12.89 10.36 52.89
CA LYS A 2 12.76 9.03 52.22
C LYS A 2 11.51 8.82 51.34
N LEU A 3 10.43 9.60 51.52
CA LEU A 3 9.21 9.46 50.71
C LEU A 3 9.35 10.07 49.30
N TYR A 4 10.00 11.23 49.15
CA TYR A 4 10.14 11.91 47.86
C TYR A 4 10.95 11.09 46.83
N SER A 5 11.93 10.29 47.29
CA SER A 5 12.71 9.38 46.44
C SER A 5 11.88 8.23 45.86
N LYS A 6 10.91 7.68 46.62
CA LYS A 6 10.01 6.61 46.14
C LYS A 6 8.95 7.12 45.16
N VAL A 7 8.55 8.38 45.28
CA VAL A 7 7.56 9.01 44.38
C VAL A 7 8.17 9.38 43.02
N SER A 8 9.42 9.82 42.98
CA SER A 8 10.15 9.98 41.70
C SER A 8 10.35 8.65 40.97
N ALA A 9 10.62 7.57 41.70
CA ALA A 9 10.71 6.23 41.10
C ALA A 9 9.37 5.76 40.52
N LEU A 10 8.24 6.04 41.18
CA LEU A 10 6.91 5.66 40.69
C LEU A 10 6.47 6.50 39.48
N GLY A 11 6.77 7.80 39.47
CA GLY A 11 6.54 8.68 38.32
C GLY A 11 7.39 8.26 37.11
N ALA A 12 8.65 7.88 37.34
CA ALA A 12 9.50 7.32 36.29
C ALA A 12 8.96 5.98 35.75
N VAL A 13 8.45 5.09 36.62
CA VAL A 13 7.81 3.82 36.20
C VAL A 13 6.51 4.06 35.42
N LEU A 14 5.73 5.10 35.75
CA LEU A 14 4.51 5.44 35.01
C LEU A 14 4.81 6.03 33.62
N VAL A 15 5.86 6.85 33.52
CA VAL A 15 6.38 7.35 32.23
C VAL A 15 7.02 6.23 31.41
N LEU A 16 7.63 5.22 32.07
CA LEU A 16 8.11 3.99 31.41
C LEU A 16 6.97 3.03 31.02
N ALA A 17 5.79 3.16 31.64
CA ALA A 17 4.61 2.34 31.37
C ALA A 17 3.63 3.01 30.39
N THR A 18 4.00 4.12 29.74
CA THR A 18 3.32 4.54 28.52
C THR A 18 3.56 3.45 27.48
N ALA A 19 2.62 2.51 27.38
CA ALA A 19 2.53 1.63 26.23
C ALA A 19 2.41 2.58 25.04
N PHE A 20 3.49 2.70 24.26
CA PHE A 20 3.37 3.15 22.90
C PHE A 20 2.42 2.14 22.26
N ALA A 21 1.15 2.52 22.11
CA ALA A 21 0.26 1.84 21.22
C ALA A 21 0.83 2.11 19.83
N SER A 22 1.85 1.33 19.45
CA SER A 22 2.30 1.29 18.06
C SER A 22 1.11 0.76 17.29
N ALA A 23 0.53 1.61 16.44
CA ALA A 23 -0.42 1.14 15.45
C ALA A 23 0.29 0.04 14.64
N ASP A 24 -0.41 -1.05 14.39
CA ASP A 24 0.03 -2.04 13.43
C ASP A 24 0.11 -1.37 12.05
N THR A 25 1.22 -1.51 11.36
CA THR A 25 1.48 -0.82 10.09
C THR A 25 1.71 -1.84 8.99
N LEU A 26 0.87 -1.79 7.97
CA LEU A 26 1.02 -2.54 6.72
C LEU A 26 1.79 -1.66 5.74
N THR A 27 2.99 -2.09 5.35
CA THR A 27 3.76 -1.45 4.29
C THR A 27 3.78 -2.38 3.08
N LEU A 28 3.21 -1.93 1.97
CA LEU A 28 3.04 -2.72 0.75
C LEU A 28 3.92 -2.14 -0.37
N ALA A 29 4.39 -2.98 -1.26
CA ALA A 29 5.16 -2.59 -2.43
C ALA A 29 4.94 -3.55 -3.61
N SER A 30 5.02 -3.06 -4.84
CA SER A 30 5.07 -3.90 -6.04
C SER A 30 6.40 -4.60 -6.16
N TYR A 31 6.34 -5.89 -6.50
CA TYR A 31 7.48 -6.70 -6.92
C TYR A 31 6.98 -7.94 -7.67
N GLY A 32 7.79 -8.41 -8.60
CA GLY A 32 7.52 -9.55 -9.46
C GLY A 32 7.74 -10.88 -8.74
N SER A 33 7.03 -11.91 -9.19
CA SER A 33 7.12 -13.26 -8.64
C SER A 33 8.44 -13.98 -8.92
N THR A 34 9.19 -13.53 -9.94
CA THR A 34 10.54 -14.04 -10.24
C THR A 34 11.65 -13.26 -9.52
N GLY A 35 11.29 -12.16 -8.85
CA GLY A 35 12.19 -11.27 -8.13
C GLY A 35 12.42 -11.71 -6.68
N SER A 36 13.21 -10.90 -5.96
CA SER A 36 13.36 -11.05 -4.51
C SER A 36 12.30 -10.23 -3.80
N THR A 37 11.65 -10.80 -2.77
CA THR A 37 10.74 -10.04 -1.92
C THR A 37 11.46 -8.85 -1.28
N PRO A 38 10.96 -7.61 -1.45
CA PRO A 38 11.51 -6.44 -0.78
C PRO A 38 11.47 -6.59 0.74
N ALA A 39 12.58 -6.25 1.40
CA ALA A 39 12.64 -6.29 2.85
C ALA A 39 11.63 -5.30 3.44
N GLY A 40 10.72 -5.80 4.30
CA GLY A 40 9.70 -4.99 4.95
C GLY A 40 8.35 -4.90 4.21
N ALA A 41 8.21 -5.50 3.03
CA ALA A 41 6.91 -5.61 2.37
C ALA A 41 6.00 -6.63 3.10
N ASN A 42 4.76 -6.24 3.38
CA ASN A 42 3.73 -7.07 4.03
C ASN A 42 2.78 -7.77 3.05
N ASN A 43 3.01 -7.62 1.74
CA ASN A 43 2.23 -8.26 0.68
C ASN A 43 3.01 -9.34 -0.06
N THR A 44 2.29 -10.20 -0.78
CA THR A 44 2.85 -11.18 -1.74
C THR A 44 3.37 -10.50 -3.00
N ALA A 45 4.13 -11.23 -3.83
CA ALA A 45 4.45 -10.75 -5.18
C ALA A 45 3.16 -10.53 -5.98
N LEU A 46 3.20 -9.64 -6.97
CA LEU A 46 2.09 -9.48 -7.89
C LEU A 46 1.93 -10.75 -8.73
N SER A 47 0.72 -11.29 -8.76
CA SER A 47 0.32 -12.34 -9.69
C SER A 47 -0.38 -11.71 -10.89
N PHE A 48 -0.25 -12.32 -12.07
CA PHE A 48 -0.88 -11.82 -13.29
C PHE A 48 -2.00 -12.74 -13.77
N THR A 49 -3.17 -12.15 -14.00
CA THR A 49 -4.27 -12.78 -14.72
C THR A 49 -4.53 -11.98 -15.99
N ALA A 50 -4.41 -12.65 -17.13
CA ALA A 50 -4.60 -12.04 -18.43
C ALA A 50 -6.08 -11.86 -18.78
N ASN A 51 -6.42 -10.68 -19.33
CA ASN A 51 -7.62 -10.50 -20.13
C ASN A 51 -7.35 -9.52 -21.28
N SER A 52 -6.51 -9.92 -22.24
CA SER A 52 -6.34 -9.17 -23.49
C SER A 52 -7.45 -9.53 -24.48
N THR A 53 -8.02 -8.50 -25.12
CA THR A 53 -9.08 -8.62 -26.12
C THR A 53 -8.56 -9.08 -27.50
N SER A 54 -7.24 -9.08 -27.72
CA SER A 54 -6.63 -9.31 -29.04
C SER A 54 -5.73 -10.55 -29.11
N THR A 55 -5.07 -10.93 -28.01
CA THR A 55 -4.27 -12.17 -27.93
C THR A 55 -4.42 -12.78 -26.54
N PRO A 56 -4.87 -14.03 -26.39
CA PRO A 56 -4.91 -14.69 -25.09
C PRO A 56 -3.50 -14.75 -24.51
N LEU A 57 -3.23 -13.94 -23.49
CA LEU A 57 -2.05 -14.13 -22.66
C LEU A 57 -2.40 -15.20 -21.64
N ASN A 58 -1.45 -16.07 -21.29
CA ASN A 58 -1.65 -16.96 -20.16
C ASN A 58 -1.31 -16.20 -18.88
N GLY A 59 -2.17 -16.28 -17.87
CA GLY A 59 -1.82 -15.83 -16.52
C GLY A 59 -0.59 -16.59 -16.02
N GLY A 60 0.19 -15.97 -15.13
CA GLY A 60 1.44 -16.58 -14.70
C GLY A 60 2.33 -15.69 -13.85
N ALA A 61 3.62 -16.02 -13.89
CA ALA A 61 4.66 -15.29 -13.19
C ALA A 61 4.80 -13.87 -13.75
N THR A 62 5.03 -12.92 -12.85
CA THR A 62 5.40 -11.54 -13.14
C THR A 62 6.89 -11.33 -12.92
N VAL A 63 7.43 -10.30 -13.57
CA VAL A 63 8.84 -9.93 -13.54
C VAL A 63 9.00 -8.47 -13.14
N ASP A 64 10.13 -8.17 -12.49
CA ASP A 64 10.56 -6.78 -12.25
C ASP A 64 11.16 -6.20 -13.53
N LEU A 65 10.82 -4.95 -13.81
CA LEU A 65 11.23 -4.19 -14.98
C LEU A 65 12.12 -3.03 -14.62
N ASN A 66 12.99 -2.65 -15.55
CA ASN A 66 13.73 -1.39 -15.49
C ASN A 66 12.88 -0.29 -16.16
N PRO A 67 12.68 0.89 -15.55
CA PRO A 67 11.91 1.98 -16.15
C PRO A 67 12.51 2.57 -17.44
N GLY A 68 13.73 2.18 -17.83
CA GLY A 68 14.37 2.57 -19.09
C GLY A 68 14.74 4.05 -19.17
N GLY A 69 14.61 4.80 -18.06
CA GLY A 69 14.80 6.26 -18.01
C GLY A 69 13.65 7.05 -18.65
N VAL A 70 12.56 6.38 -19.05
CA VAL A 70 11.36 7.02 -19.60
C VAL A 70 10.25 7.06 -18.56
N TRP A 71 10.00 5.94 -17.89
CA TRP A 71 9.17 5.94 -16.68
C TRP A 71 9.95 6.52 -15.49
N SER A 72 9.21 7.00 -14.49
CA SER A 72 9.77 7.38 -13.21
C SER A 72 10.54 6.21 -12.57
N ALA A 73 11.50 6.54 -11.72
CA ALA A 73 12.09 5.55 -10.82
C ALA A 73 11.00 4.91 -9.96
N ALA A 74 11.23 3.65 -9.56
CA ALA A 74 10.27 2.91 -8.76
C ALA A 74 9.97 3.62 -7.44
N VAL A 75 8.71 3.60 -6.99
CA VAL A 75 8.27 4.28 -5.77
C VAL A 75 9.01 3.75 -4.53
N ASN A 76 9.37 4.65 -3.63
CA ASN A 76 10.02 4.29 -2.36
C ASN A 76 9.71 5.35 -1.29
N THR A 77 8.42 5.70 -1.18
CA THR A 77 7.93 6.71 -0.23
C THR A 77 8.07 6.22 1.21
N TYR A 78 7.86 4.92 1.45
CA TYR A 78 7.81 4.35 2.80
C TYR A 78 9.06 3.56 3.21
N GLY A 79 10.16 3.69 2.47
CA GLY A 79 11.43 3.00 2.79
C GLY A 79 11.44 1.50 2.43
N VAL A 80 10.40 1.02 1.74
CA VAL A 80 10.35 -0.30 1.12
C VAL A 80 10.51 -0.12 -0.38
N GLN A 81 11.50 -0.79 -0.96
CA GLN A 81 11.81 -0.67 -2.38
C GLN A 81 10.72 -1.37 -3.22
N SER A 82 9.94 -0.60 -3.98
CA SER A 82 9.05 -1.16 -5.01
C SER A 82 9.81 -1.41 -6.32
N SER A 83 9.13 -2.01 -7.28
CA SER A 83 9.61 -2.21 -8.65
C SER A 83 8.47 -2.03 -9.65
N TRP A 84 8.82 -1.59 -10.86
CA TRP A 84 7.92 -1.74 -12.01
C TRP A 84 7.72 -3.21 -12.29
N VAL A 85 6.48 -3.66 -12.44
CA VAL A 85 6.15 -5.07 -12.62
C VAL A 85 5.31 -5.26 -13.87
N SER A 86 5.60 -6.32 -14.62
CA SER A 86 4.81 -6.75 -15.77
C SER A 86 4.74 -8.27 -15.90
N TYR A 87 3.96 -8.74 -16.86
CA TYR A 87 3.77 -10.15 -17.18
C TYR A 87 4.94 -10.77 -17.96
N ASN A 88 5.79 -9.97 -18.61
CA ASN A 88 6.90 -10.47 -19.42
C ASN A 88 8.08 -9.50 -19.40
N VAL A 89 9.29 -10.04 -19.49
CA VAL A 89 10.52 -9.24 -19.62
C VAL A 89 10.56 -8.60 -21.00
N GLY A 90 11.07 -7.38 -21.10
CA GLY A 90 11.15 -6.65 -22.34
C GLY A 90 9.90 -5.84 -22.66
N THR A 91 8.88 -5.81 -21.80
CA THR A 91 7.71 -4.92 -21.95
C THR A 91 7.95 -3.53 -21.34
N GLU A 92 9.14 -3.25 -20.86
CA GLU A 92 9.57 -1.92 -20.41
C GLU A 92 9.85 -0.96 -21.59
N PRO A 93 9.95 0.35 -21.34
CA PRO A 93 10.36 1.31 -22.37
C PRO A 93 11.74 0.96 -22.93
N GLY A 94 11.82 0.83 -24.26
CA GLY A 94 13.05 0.40 -24.95
C GLY A 94 13.30 -1.11 -24.94
N GLY A 95 12.41 -1.89 -24.33
CA GLY A 95 12.42 -3.35 -24.38
C GLY A 95 12.03 -3.92 -25.75
N ALA A 96 12.26 -5.23 -25.92
CA ALA A 96 12.04 -5.93 -27.19
C ALA A 96 10.60 -6.46 -27.37
N VAL A 97 9.76 -6.37 -26.35
CA VAL A 97 8.39 -6.92 -26.34
C VAL A 97 7.39 -5.78 -26.37
N VAL A 98 6.59 -5.74 -27.43
CA VAL A 98 5.45 -4.85 -27.53
C VAL A 98 4.24 -5.51 -26.89
N ALA A 99 3.67 -4.87 -25.85
CA ALA A 99 2.51 -5.39 -25.17
C ALA A 99 1.25 -5.25 -26.06
N PRO A 100 0.49 -6.34 -26.29
CA PRO A 100 -0.80 -6.24 -26.98
C PRO A 100 -1.78 -5.32 -26.26
N ASN A 101 -2.62 -4.62 -27.01
CA ASN A 101 -3.71 -3.85 -26.42
C ASN A 101 -4.67 -4.79 -25.67
N GLY A 102 -5.13 -4.36 -24.50
CA GLY A 102 -5.96 -5.18 -23.63
C GLY A 102 -5.90 -4.76 -22.18
N THR A 103 -6.50 -5.58 -21.33
CA THR A 103 -6.54 -5.33 -19.89
C THR A 103 -5.63 -6.32 -19.17
N TYR A 104 -4.78 -5.79 -18.31
CA TYR A 104 -3.78 -6.53 -17.56
C TYR A 104 -4.14 -6.45 -16.08
N THR A 105 -4.51 -7.59 -15.49
CA THR A 105 -4.90 -7.64 -14.08
C THR A 105 -3.77 -8.20 -13.24
N TYR A 106 -3.24 -7.37 -12.34
CA TYR A 106 -2.27 -7.76 -11.35
C TYR A 106 -2.93 -7.83 -9.98
N THR A 107 -2.57 -8.83 -9.16
CA THR A 107 -3.16 -9.01 -7.83
C THR A 107 -2.08 -9.34 -6.82
N THR A 108 -2.15 -8.68 -5.67
CA THR A 108 -1.30 -8.92 -4.51
C THR A 108 -2.18 -9.07 -3.27
N SER A 109 -1.77 -9.92 -2.34
CA SER A 109 -2.49 -10.17 -1.09
C SER A 109 -1.63 -9.83 0.11
N PHE A 110 -2.26 -9.44 1.20
CA PHE A 110 -1.58 -9.14 2.46
C PHE A 110 -2.44 -9.61 3.63
N SER A 111 -1.80 -9.85 4.77
CA SER A 111 -2.49 -10.20 6.01
C SER A 111 -2.71 -8.96 6.85
N ASP A 112 -3.91 -8.85 7.41
CA ASP A 112 -4.35 -7.75 8.27
C ASP A 112 -5.13 -8.32 9.47
N ILE A 113 -5.62 -7.44 10.33
CA ILE A 113 -6.45 -7.84 11.47
C ILE A 113 -7.93 -7.62 11.13
N ASN A 114 -8.71 -8.70 11.19
CA ASN A 114 -10.15 -8.65 10.95
C ASN A 114 -10.84 -7.66 11.91
N GLY A 115 -11.63 -6.75 11.34
CA GLY A 115 -12.42 -5.76 12.07
C GLY A 115 -11.65 -4.50 12.45
N VAL A 116 -10.34 -4.43 12.19
CA VAL A 116 -9.54 -3.23 12.44
C VAL A 116 -9.66 -2.28 11.25
N LEU A 117 -9.95 -1.00 11.54
CA LEU A 117 -9.91 0.05 10.52
C LEU A 117 -8.45 0.40 10.23
N TYR A 118 -8.03 0.27 8.98
CA TYR A 118 -6.76 0.73 8.47
C TYR A 118 -6.97 2.01 7.66
N ALA A 119 -6.08 2.99 7.82
CA ALA A 119 -6.09 4.21 7.03
C ALA A 119 -4.67 4.58 6.61
N GLY A 120 -4.52 5.15 5.42
CA GLY A 120 -3.22 5.42 4.87
C GLY A 120 -3.27 5.96 3.45
N THR A 121 -2.16 5.78 2.74
CA THR A 121 -1.99 6.28 1.38
C THR A 121 -1.44 5.17 0.49
N LEU A 122 -2.02 5.07 -0.70
CA LEU A 122 -1.56 4.26 -1.82
C LEU A 122 -0.94 5.19 -2.86
N ASN A 123 0.31 4.92 -3.22
CA ASN A 123 0.98 5.55 -4.34
C ASN A 123 1.01 4.57 -5.50
N VAL A 124 0.62 5.01 -6.69
CA VAL A 124 0.51 4.13 -7.86
C VAL A 124 0.96 4.82 -9.13
N MET A 125 1.50 4.03 -10.04
CA MET A 125 1.87 4.39 -11.40
C MET A 125 1.58 3.21 -12.33
N ALA A 126 1.14 3.49 -13.55
CA ALA A 126 0.99 2.48 -14.59
C ALA A 126 1.13 3.11 -15.96
N ASP A 127 1.58 2.33 -16.94
CA ASP A 127 1.59 2.78 -18.34
C ASP A 127 0.15 2.82 -18.88
N ASP A 128 -0.21 3.93 -19.54
CA ASP A 128 -1.56 4.32 -19.93
C ASP A 128 -2.51 4.58 -18.73
N THR A 129 -3.35 3.61 -18.32
CA THR A 129 -4.30 3.88 -17.23
C THR A 129 -4.50 2.71 -16.29
N ILE A 130 -4.99 3.02 -15.08
CA ILE A 130 -5.18 2.03 -14.02
C ILE A 130 -6.44 2.24 -13.19
N ASP A 131 -7.13 1.14 -12.95
CA ASP A 131 -8.12 1.01 -11.88
C ASP A 131 -7.53 0.17 -10.75
N VAL A 132 -7.74 0.58 -9.50
CA VAL A 132 -7.32 -0.18 -8.32
C VAL A 132 -8.53 -0.55 -7.48
N TYR A 133 -8.61 -1.81 -7.05
CA TYR A 133 -9.69 -2.34 -6.23
C TYR A 133 -9.16 -3.05 -4.98
N LEU A 134 -9.97 -3.03 -3.92
CA LEU A 134 -9.79 -3.86 -2.73
C LEU A 134 -10.66 -5.13 -2.84
N ASN A 135 -10.06 -6.31 -2.71
CA ASN A 135 -10.71 -7.63 -2.63
C ASN A 135 -11.49 -8.12 -3.86
N SER A 136 -12.21 -7.26 -4.58
CA SER A 136 -12.96 -7.65 -5.78
C SER A 136 -13.09 -6.50 -6.77
N ILE A 137 -13.12 -6.82 -8.07
CA ILE A 137 -13.44 -5.88 -9.14
C ILE A 137 -14.94 -5.54 -9.09
N SER A 138 -15.31 -4.56 -8.29
CA SER A 138 -16.67 -4.02 -8.18
C SER A 138 -16.64 -2.53 -7.85
N SER A 139 -17.67 -1.78 -8.23
CA SER A 139 -17.72 -0.33 -7.97
C SER A 139 -17.67 0.03 -6.48
N ALA A 140 -18.13 -0.86 -5.60
CA ALA A 140 -18.09 -0.65 -4.15
C ALA A 140 -16.66 -0.75 -3.58
N ASN A 141 -15.78 -1.45 -4.30
CA ASN A 141 -14.43 -1.78 -3.86
C ASN A 141 -13.35 -1.01 -4.64
N LYS A 142 -13.77 -0.06 -5.48
CA LYS A 142 -12.86 0.74 -6.31
C LYS A 142 -12.19 1.82 -5.47
N ILE A 143 -10.86 1.78 -5.40
CA ILE A 143 -10.00 2.73 -4.69
C ILE A 143 -9.60 3.87 -5.62
N VAL A 144 -9.07 3.51 -6.78
CA VAL A 144 -8.60 4.44 -7.82
C VAL A 144 -9.46 4.22 -9.05
N SER A 145 -9.91 5.31 -9.66
CA SER A 145 -10.62 5.28 -10.93
C SER A 145 -9.78 5.87 -12.04
N ASP A 146 -9.76 5.17 -13.16
CA ASP A 146 -9.28 5.58 -14.48
C ASP A 146 -9.71 7.01 -14.83
N SER A 147 -10.92 7.43 -14.45
CA SER A 147 -11.41 8.81 -14.63
C SER A 147 -10.64 9.90 -13.87
N LEU A 148 -9.79 9.56 -12.90
CA LEU A 148 -8.84 10.50 -12.27
C LEU A 148 -7.60 10.75 -13.16
N LEU A 149 -7.32 9.84 -14.10
CA LEU A 149 -6.15 9.83 -14.99
C LEU A 149 -6.53 10.11 -16.46
N THR A 150 -7.81 9.96 -16.84
CA THR A 150 -8.28 10.20 -18.21
C THR A 150 -8.87 11.59 -18.46
N SER A 151 -8.54 12.61 -17.65
CA SER A 151 -8.67 13.96 -18.21
C SER A 151 -7.75 13.97 -19.43
N SER A 152 -8.23 14.40 -20.60
CA SER A 152 -7.54 14.38 -21.90
C SER A 152 -6.23 15.18 -21.97
N ASN A 153 -5.64 15.46 -20.82
CA ASN A 153 -4.49 16.29 -20.52
C ASN A 153 -3.61 15.65 -19.45
N ASP A 154 -3.81 14.38 -19.07
CA ASP A 154 -2.85 13.68 -18.22
C ASP A 154 -1.62 13.31 -19.03
N ALA A 155 -0.76 14.31 -19.22
CA ALA A 155 0.52 14.19 -19.90
C ALA A 155 1.54 13.35 -19.11
N LYS A 156 1.12 12.74 -18.00
CA LYS A 156 2.01 12.09 -17.05
C LYS A 156 2.01 10.59 -17.12
N CYS A 157 0.98 9.93 -17.66
CA CYS A 157 0.87 8.51 -17.98
C CYS A 157 -0.21 8.39 -19.10
N GLU A 158 0.06 8.96 -20.28
CA GLU A 158 -0.91 9.13 -21.37
C GLU A 158 -1.09 7.85 -22.19
N SER A 159 -2.30 7.61 -22.71
CA SER A 159 -2.54 6.59 -23.74
C SER A 159 -1.60 6.72 -24.93
N ASN A 160 -0.89 5.63 -25.26
CA ASN A 160 -0.03 5.43 -26.43
C ASN A 160 1.39 5.99 -26.35
N MET A 161 1.85 6.49 -25.21
CA MET A 161 3.26 6.82 -25.00
C MET A 161 3.73 6.35 -23.62
N PRO A 162 4.92 5.75 -23.51
CA PRO A 162 5.42 5.28 -22.23
C PRO A 162 5.95 6.44 -21.38
N ASN A 163 5.11 7.35 -20.92
CA ASN A 163 5.51 8.61 -20.30
C ASN A 163 5.17 8.70 -18.81
N CYS A 164 5.02 7.55 -18.12
CA CYS A 164 4.62 7.52 -16.72
C CYS A 164 5.66 8.15 -15.75
N ILE A 165 5.59 9.47 -15.56
CA ILE A 165 6.64 10.29 -14.89
C ILE A 165 6.23 10.87 -13.53
N SER A 166 4.99 10.67 -13.09
CA SER A 166 4.56 11.15 -11.78
C SER A 166 3.75 10.10 -11.03
N VAL A 167 3.96 10.06 -9.72
CA VAL A 167 3.22 9.21 -8.80
C VAL A 167 1.86 9.81 -8.48
N ASP A 168 0.81 8.98 -8.53
CA ASP A 168 -0.51 9.33 -8.00
C ASP A 168 -0.66 8.82 -6.57
N SER A 169 -0.95 9.74 -5.65
CA SER A 169 -1.10 9.45 -4.22
C SER A 169 -2.57 9.57 -3.80
N ILE A 170 -3.14 8.47 -3.30
CA ILE A 170 -4.55 8.35 -2.93
C ILE A 170 -4.64 7.99 -1.45
N SER A 171 -5.32 8.83 -0.67
CA SER A 171 -5.67 8.50 0.71
C SER A 171 -6.87 7.54 0.71
N TYR A 172 -6.75 6.43 1.43
CA TYR A 172 -7.78 5.40 1.49
C TYR A 172 -7.85 4.77 2.88
N SER A 173 -9.03 4.26 3.22
CA SER A 173 -9.24 3.48 4.43
C SER A 173 -10.13 2.28 4.16
N PHE A 174 -9.86 1.19 4.88
CA PHE A 174 -10.61 -0.06 4.78
C PHE A 174 -10.67 -0.75 6.14
N THR A 175 -11.66 -1.61 6.31
CA THR A 175 -11.74 -2.48 7.49
C THR A 175 -11.16 -3.84 7.11
N GLY A 176 -10.13 -4.27 7.84
CA GLY A 176 -9.44 -5.53 7.59
C GLY A 176 -10.41 -6.72 7.68
N THR A 177 -10.19 -7.73 6.84
CA THR A 177 -10.96 -8.98 6.84
C THR A 177 -10.18 -10.19 7.38
N GLY A 178 -8.91 -9.98 7.73
CA GLY A 178 -7.92 -11.01 8.09
C GLY A 178 -6.99 -11.36 6.94
N SER A 179 -7.42 -11.11 5.70
CA SER A 179 -6.62 -11.26 4.49
C SER A 179 -7.28 -10.51 3.35
N ASP A 180 -6.74 -9.35 3.01
CA ASP A 180 -7.21 -8.53 1.90
C ASP A 180 -6.27 -8.61 0.67
N SER A 181 -6.73 -8.12 -0.47
CA SER A 181 -5.96 -8.07 -1.72
C SER A 181 -6.15 -6.75 -2.45
N LEU A 182 -5.07 -6.22 -3.03
CA LEU A 182 -5.14 -5.14 -4.02
C LEU A 182 -5.15 -5.74 -5.42
N ILE A 183 -6.10 -5.29 -6.23
CA ILE A 183 -6.26 -5.70 -7.63
C ILE A 183 -6.04 -4.47 -8.49
N PHE A 184 -5.05 -4.54 -9.35
CA PHE A 184 -4.63 -3.50 -10.27
C PHE A 184 -5.06 -3.90 -11.67
N VAL A 185 -5.90 -3.10 -12.31
CA VAL A 185 -6.42 -3.33 -13.65
C VAL A 185 -5.83 -2.26 -14.55
N VAL A 186 -4.73 -2.62 -15.24
CA VAL A 186 -4.00 -1.74 -16.15
C VAL A 186 -4.59 -1.88 -17.54
N GLN A 187 -4.92 -0.76 -18.17
CA GLN A 187 -5.48 -0.72 -19.52
C GLN A 187 -4.39 -0.36 -20.53
N GLN A 188 -3.95 -1.34 -21.31
CA GLN A 188 -2.97 -1.11 -22.36
C GLN A 188 -3.62 -0.69 -23.69
N SER A 189 -3.03 0.33 -24.28
CA SER A 189 -3.29 0.92 -25.59
C SER A 189 -1.97 1.19 -26.33
N GLY A 190 -2.06 1.63 -27.59
CA GLY A 190 -0.90 2.10 -28.36
C GLY A 190 0.14 1.07 -28.79
N LEU A 191 -0.01 -0.22 -28.46
CA LEU A 191 1.00 -1.25 -28.73
C LEU A 191 2.40 -0.80 -28.26
N ALA A 192 2.51 -0.49 -26.97
CA ALA A 192 3.71 0.09 -26.36
C ALA A 192 4.23 -0.78 -25.20
N ALA A 193 5.02 -0.16 -24.33
CA ALA A 193 5.44 -0.75 -23.05
C ALA A 193 4.22 -0.99 -22.14
N THR A 194 4.37 -1.79 -21.10
CA THR A 194 3.32 -1.95 -20.08
C THR A 194 3.94 -2.33 -18.75
N GLY A 195 3.38 -1.81 -17.67
CA GLY A 195 3.84 -2.09 -16.32
C GLY A 195 3.01 -1.36 -15.28
N VAL A 196 3.13 -1.84 -14.03
CA VAL A 196 2.54 -1.21 -12.85
C VAL A 196 3.58 -1.10 -11.75
N ASP A 197 3.55 -0.02 -11.01
CA ASP A 197 4.36 0.22 -9.83
C ASP A 197 3.51 0.83 -8.71
N PHE A 198 3.69 0.36 -7.48
CA PHE A 198 3.00 0.93 -6.33
C PHE A 198 3.80 0.77 -5.04
N ASP A 199 3.56 1.68 -4.10
CA ASP A 199 3.82 1.45 -2.69
C ASP A 199 2.65 1.95 -1.85
N ALA A 200 2.47 1.42 -0.66
CA ALA A 200 1.43 1.87 0.25
C ALA A 200 1.86 1.72 1.70
N GLN A 201 1.32 2.58 2.55
CA GLN A 201 1.39 2.37 3.99
C GLN A 201 0.02 2.62 4.60
N PHE A 202 -0.50 1.61 5.32
CA PHE A 202 -1.75 1.69 6.06
C PHE A 202 -1.49 1.40 7.53
N SER A 203 -1.99 2.26 8.41
CA SER A 203 -1.86 2.09 9.85
C SER A 203 -3.21 1.76 10.48
N ALA A 204 -3.22 0.84 11.43
CA ALA A 204 -4.38 0.54 12.25
C ALA A 204 -4.81 1.80 13.02
N VAL A 205 -6.06 2.20 12.84
CA VAL A 205 -6.68 3.32 13.54
C VAL A 205 -7.22 2.81 14.87
N PRO A 206 -6.67 3.25 16.02
CA PRO A 206 -7.15 2.79 17.31
C PRO A 206 -8.63 3.12 17.51
N GLU A 207 -9.39 2.16 18.03
CA GLU A 207 -10.80 2.39 18.33
C GLU A 207 -10.93 3.50 19.40
N PRO A 208 -11.83 4.49 19.23
CA PRO A 208 -11.99 5.60 20.17
C PRO A 208 -12.22 5.16 21.63
N SER A 209 -12.92 4.04 21.82
CA SER A 209 -13.20 3.41 23.12
C SER A 209 -11.93 2.91 23.82
N THR A 210 -10.95 2.37 23.08
CA THR A 210 -9.69 1.89 23.66
C THR A 210 -8.85 3.05 24.20
N LEU A 211 -8.84 4.17 23.46
CA LEU A 211 -8.14 5.38 23.87
C LEU A 211 -8.81 6.04 25.08
N LEU A 212 -10.15 6.00 25.14
CA LEU A 212 -10.92 6.45 26.31
C LEU A 212 -10.71 5.54 27.53
N MET A 213 -10.72 4.22 27.36
CA MET A 213 -10.44 3.24 28.42
C MET A 213 -9.01 3.39 28.95
N LEU A 214 -8.03 3.61 28.06
CA LEU A 214 -6.65 3.88 28.44
C LEU A 214 -6.56 5.20 29.22
N GLY A 215 -7.19 6.27 28.73
CA GLY A 215 -7.19 7.58 29.39
C GLY A 215 -7.88 7.55 30.75
N THR A 216 -9.06 6.93 30.85
CA THR A 216 -9.79 6.78 32.11
C THR A 216 -9.09 5.84 33.08
N GLY A 217 -8.45 4.77 32.58
CA GLY A 217 -7.60 3.88 33.36
C GLY A 217 -6.39 4.59 33.98
N LEU A 218 -5.70 5.43 33.20
CA LEU A 218 -4.59 6.26 33.67
C LEU A 218 -5.02 7.26 34.74
N ILE A 219 -6.15 7.96 34.52
CA ILE A 219 -6.71 8.89 35.51
C ILE A 219 -7.12 8.17 36.80
N GLY A 220 -7.74 6.99 36.67
CA GLY A 220 -8.10 6.13 37.80
C GLY A 220 -6.88 5.69 38.62
N ALA A 221 -5.83 5.21 37.95
CA ALA A 221 -4.57 4.83 38.58
C ALA A 221 -3.91 6.01 39.31
N ALA A 222 -3.85 7.19 38.67
CA ALA A 222 -3.34 8.41 39.28
C ALA A 222 -4.15 8.84 40.52
N GLY A 223 -5.48 8.70 40.47
CA GLY A 223 -6.37 8.98 41.60
C GLY A 223 -6.13 8.05 42.80
N VAL A 224 -5.94 6.76 42.57
CA VAL A 224 -5.60 5.77 43.62
C VAL A 224 -4.24 6.07 44.24
N VAL A 225 -3.23 6.40 43.43
CA VAL A 225 -1.90 6.80 43.91
C VAL A 225 -1.99 8.08 44.76
N ARG A 226 -2.71 9.11 44.29
CA ARG A 226 -2.92 10.35 45.06
C ARG A 226 -3.58 10.08 46.40
N ARG A 227 -4.60 9.22 46.45
CA ARG A 227 -5.29 8.85 47.71
C ARG A 227 -4.35 8.11 48.67
N ARG A 228 -3.40 7.30 48.16
CA ARG A 228 -2.38 6.63 48.98
C ARG A 228 -1.26 7.56 49.45
N LEU A 229 -0.98 8.66 48.74
CA LEU A 229 0.03 9.65 49.12
C LEU A 229 -0.50 10.74 50.07
N ALA A 230 -1.81 10.95 50.10
CA ALA A 230 -2.47 11.95 50.97
C ALA A 230 -2.90 11.40 52.35
N ARG A 231 -2.67 10.10 52.61
CA ARG A 231 -2.76 9.47 53.94
C ARG A 231 -1.37 9.17 54.44
#